data_AF-A0A914Q582-F1
#
_entry.id   AF-A0A914Q582-F1
#
_cell.length_a   1.000
_cell.length_b   1.000
_cell.length_c   1.000
_cell.angle_alpha   90.00
_cell.angle_beta   90.00
_cell.angle_gamma   90.00
#
_symmetry.space_group_name_H-M   'P 1'
#
loop_
_entity.id
_entity.type
_entity.pdbx_description
1 polymer ?
#
loop_
_entity_poly.entity_id
_entity_poly.type
_entity_poly.pdbx_seq_one_letter_code
_entity_poly.pdbx_strand_id
1 'polypeptide(L)'
;MRWSNPCPVLFDYGDRKDCSPLNNQCEKGEWCHIGGSKETTACCPGAISDPCKQPIEVGLGNENLTRWFADSNDKSCNRECKPFTYKGTKGNQNNFVSKEACEEKCKPECTNPCSSGELLLDPAGAPRTCGPVSPCPSSKFHIRNLYNF
;
A
#
# COMPACT_ATOMS: atom_id res chain seq x y z
N MET A 1 -13.10 -29.64 -12.55
CA MET A 1 -11.70 -29.26 -12.26
C MET A 1 -11.68 -28.63 -10.87
N ARG A 2 -10.79 -29.05 -9.97
CA ARG A 2 -10.63 -28.42 -8.66
C ARG A 2 -9.71 -27.22 -8.82
N TRP A 3 -10.21 -26.03 -8.53
CA TRP A 3 -9.41 -24.81 -8.52
C TRP A 3 -8.64 -24.73 -7.20
N SER A 4 -7.39 -24.25 -7.25
CA SER A 4 -6.55 -24.04 -6.07
C SER A 4 -6.71 -22.60 -5.58
N ASN A 5 -7.19 -22.44 -4.35
CA ASN A 5 -7.38 -21.12 -3.72
C ASN A 5 -6.02 -20.37 -3.60
N PRO A 6 -5.83 -19.21 -4.25
CA PRO A 6 -4.60 -18.43 -4.19
C PRO A 6 -4.56 -17.45 -3.00
N CYS A 7 -5.65 -17.28 -2.27
CA CYS A 7 -5.78 -16.30 -1.18
C CYS A 7 -5.04 -16.74 0.09
N PRO A 8 -4.51 -15.83 0.92
CA PRO A 8 -3.74 -16.15 2.14
C PRO A 8 -4.58 -16.75 3.29
N VAL A 9 -5.74 -17.31 3.00
CA VAL A 9 -6.62 -17.99 3.96
C VAL A 9 -6.51 -19.51 3.85
N LEU A 10 -6.77 -20.20 4.96
CA LEU A 10 -6.61 -21.65 5.11
C LEU A 10 -7.75 -22.48 4.51
N PHE A 11 -8.93 -21.87 4.29
CA PHE A 11 -10.12 -22.56 3.80
C PHE A 11 -10.51 -22.09 2.40
N ASP A 12 -11.13 -22.97 1.62
CA ASP A 12 -11.71 -22.61 0.32
C ASP A 12 -12.83 -21.58 0.54
N TYR A 13 -12.56 -20.35 0.11
CA TYR A 13 -13.47 -19.23 0.26
C TYR A 13 -14.45 -19.22 -0.90
N GLY A 14 -15.57 -19.94 -0.75
CA GLY A 14 -16.70 -19.92 -1.68
C GLY A 14 -16.34 -20.27 -3.13
N ASP A 15 -17.22 -19.85 -4.05
CA ASP A 15 -16.95 -19.94 -5.48
C ASP A 15 -15.89 -18.92 -5.91
N ARG A 16 -15.02 -19.33 -6.83
CA ARG A 16 -13.99 -18.46 -7.39
C ARG A 16 -14.63 -17.27 -8.09
N LYS A 17 -14.23 -16.06 -7.69
CA LYS A 17 -14.56 -14.79 -8.36
C LYS A 17 -13.32 -14.25 -9.06
N ASP A 18 -13.41 -14.02 -10.36
CA ASP A 18 -12.31 -13.45 -11.15
C ASP A 18 -12.21 -11.94 -10.96
N CYS A 19 -10.99 -11.41 -11.03
CA CYS A 19 -10.73 -9.97 -10.98
C CYS A 19 -9.50 -9.63 -11.83
N SER A 20 -9.17 -8.34 -11.96
CA SER A 20 -7.99 -7.91 -12.71
C SER A 20 -7.37 -6.64 -12.11
N PRO A 21 -6.09 -6.34 -12.44
CA PRO A 21 -5.45 -5.09 -12.01
C PRO A 21 -6.16 -3.82 -12.49
N LEU A 22 -6.89 -3.89 -13.61
CA LEU A 22 -7.56 -2.75 -14.24
C LEU A 22 -9.03 -2.60 -13.80
N ASN A 23 -9.61 -3.64 -13.19
CA ASN A 23 -11.01 -3.66 -12.80
C ASN A 23 -11.16 -4.44 -11.50
N ASN A 24 -11.21 -3.70 -10.38
CA ASN A 24 -11.39 -4.26 -9.05
C ASN A 24 -12.88 -4.52 -8.81
N GLN A 25 -13.39 -5.60 -9.41
CA GLN A 25 -14.81 -6.02 -9.31
C GLN A 25 -15.12 -6.80 -8.02
N CYS A 26 -14.19 -6.83 -7.06
CA CYS A 26 -14.37 -7.57 -5.83
C CYS A 26 -15.41 -6.90 -4.92
N GLU A 27 -16.15 -7.70 -4.15
CA GLU A 27 -17.20 -7.20 -3.29
C GLU A 27 -16.62 -6.47 -2.06
N LYS A 28 -17.50 -5.81 -1.29
CA LYS A 28 -17.08 -5.10 -0.08
C LYS A 28 -16.40 -6.06 0.90
N GLY A 29 -15.18 -5.75 1.29
CA GLY A 29 -14.36 -6.59 2.18
C GLY A 29 -13.48 -7.60 1.44
N GLU A 30 -13.54 -7.64 0.11
CA GLU A 30 -12.66 -8.42 -0.75
C GLU A 30 -11.68 -7.50 -1.50
N TRP A 31 -10.52 -8.05 -1.86
CA TRP A 31 -9.49 -7.38 -2.64
C TRP A 31 -9.05 -8.28 -3.79
N CYS A 32 -8.64 -7.68 -4.90
CA CYS A 32 -8.16 -8.44 -6.04
C CYS A 32 -6.73 -8.94 -5.81
N HIS A 33 -6.57 -10.24 -5.56
CA HIS A 33 -5.27 -10.89 -5.51
C HIS A 33 -4.78 -11.16 -6.94
N ILE A 34 -3.55 -10.71 -7.22
CA ILE A 34 -2.93 -10.85 -8.54
C ILE A 34 -1.85 -11.93 -8.48
N GLY A 35 -2.17 -13.10 -9.05
CA GLY A 35 -1.23 -14.21 -9.14
C GLY A 35 -0.27 -14.11 -10.32
N GLY A 36 0.41 -15.20 -10.65
CA GLY A 36 1.26 -15.30 -11.85
C GLY A 36 0.50 -15.59 -13.14
N SER A 37 -0.75 -16.06 -13.01
CA SER A 37 -1.62 -16.39 -14.14
C SER A 37 -3.07 -15.97 -13.86
N LYS A 38 -3.93 -16.11 -14.87
CA LYS A 38 -5.37 -15.87 -14.70
C LYS A 38 -5.97 -16.84 -13.68
N GLU A 39 -5.47 -18.07 -13.60
CA GLU A 39 -5.97 -19.10 -12.70
C GLU A 39 -5.68 -18.80 -11.22
N THR A 40 -4.59 -18.07 -10.97
CA THR A 40 -4.14 -17.66 -9.65
C THR A 40 -4.50 -16.21 -9.31
N THR A 41 -5.29 -15.54 -10.16
CA THR A 41 -5.82 -14.19 -9.94
C THR A 41 -7.30 -14.28 -9.59
N ALA A 42 -7.68 -13.83 -8.40
CA ALA A 42 -9.05 -13.95 -7.89
C ALA A 42 -9.35 -12.92 -6.78
N CYS A 43 -10.63 -12.68 -6.50
CA CYS A 43 -11.02 -11.92 -5.33
C CYS A 43 -10.77 -12.72 -4.05
N CYS A 44 -10.05 -12.10 -3.12
CA CYS A 44 -9.71 -12.68 -1.83
C CYS A 44 -10.36 -11.88 -0.70
N PRO A 45 -10.82 -12.53 0.38
CA PRO A 45 -11.37 -11.82 1.53
C PRO A 45 -10.30 -11.06 2.30
N GLY A 46 -10.77 -10.17 3.20
CA GLY A 46 -9.91 -9.47 4.14
C GLY A 46 -9.26 -8.22 3.57
N ALA A 47 -9.97 -7.51 2.68
CA ALA A 47 -9.53 -6.18 2.25
C ALA A 47 -9.34 -5.27 3.46
N ILE A 48 -8.21 -4.56 3.47
CA ILE A 48 -7.89 -3.58 4.52
C ILE A 48 -7.78 -2.18 3.92
N SER A 49 -7.93 -1.16 4.76
CA SER A 49 -7.90 0.23 4.33
C SER A 49 -6.52 0.69 3.86
N ASP A 50 -5.47 0.20 4.53
CA ASP A 50 -4.09 0.63 4.30
C ASP A 50 -3.16 -0.57 4.10
N PRO A 51 -3.05 -1.08 2.85
CA PRO A 51 -2.17 -2.19 2.53
C PRO A 51 -0.69 -1.83 2.71
N CYS A 52 -0.32 -0.56 2.61
CA CYS A 52 1.05 -0.07 2.61
C CYS A 52 1.78 -0.22 3.95
N LYS A 53 1.06 -0.65 4.99
CA LYS A 53 1.59 -0.97 6.33
C LYS A 53 1.85 -2.46 6.55
N GLN A 54 1.40 -3.33 5.65
CA GLN A 54 1.65 -4.77 5.80
C GLN A 54 3.14 -5.08 5.50
N PRO A 55 3.73 -6.10 6.13
CA PRO A 55 5.04 -6.60 5.71
C PRO A 55 4.96 -7.18 4.30
N ILE A 56 6.11 -7.46 3.69
CA ILE A 56 6.13 -8.28 2.47
C ILE A 56 5.67 -9.70 2.78
N GLU A 57 4.95 -10.29 1.84
CA GLU A 57 4.60 -11.70 1.88
C GLU A 57 5.07 -12.35 0.57
N VAL A 58 6.15 -13.11 0.66
CA VAL A 58 6.75 -13.83 -0.47
C VAL A 58 5.77 -14.85 -1.06
N GLY A 59 4.86 -15.35 -0.24
CA GLY A 59 3.81 -16.28 -0.67
C GLY A 59 4.33 -17.69 -0.95
N LEU A 60 3.51 -18.48 -1.63
CA LEU A 60 3.77 -19.86 -2.00
C LEU A 60 3.74 -20.05 -3.52
N GLY A 61 4.41 -21.11 -3.99
CA GLY A 61 4.54 -21.46 -5.40
C GLY A 61 6.00 -21.52 -5.84
N ASN A 62 6.20 -21.77 -7.14
CA ASN A 62 7.53 -21.92 -7.75
C ASN A 62 7.87 -20.77 -8.71
N GLU A 63 7.03 -19.75 -8.77
CA GLU A 63 7.23 -18.61 -9.65
C GLU A 63 8.27 -17.64 -9.08
N ASN A 64 8.86 -16.81 -9.94
CA ASN A 64 9.76 -15.72 -9.54
C ASN A 64 9.25 -14.41 -10.13
N LEU A 65 8.18 -13.89 -9.56
CA LEU A 65 7.51 -12.68 -10.04
C LEU A 65 8.10 -11.45 -9.36
N THR A 66 8.58 -10.48 -10.13
CA THR A 66 8.95 -9.16 -9.58
C THR A 66 7.69 -8.41 -9.20
N ARG A 67 7.58 -8.06 -7.92
CA ARG A 67 6.48 -7.26 -7.36
C ARG A 67 7.05 -6.11 -6.56
N TRP A 68 6.21 -5.12 -6.26
CA TRP A 68 6.60 -3.92 -5.56
C TRP A 68 5.84 -3.83 -4.25
N PHE A 69 6.50 -3.31 -3.21
CA PHE A 69 5.90 -3.09 -1.90
C PHE A 69 6.35 -1.74 -1.33
N ALA A 70 5.53 -1.19 -0.44
CA ALA A 70 5.88 -0.02 0.34
C ALA A 70 6.49 -0.44 1.69
N ASP A 71 7.65 0.10 2.02
CA ASP A 71 8.26 -0.05 3.34
C ASP A 71 7.52 0.84 4.33
N SER A 72 6.85 0.22 5.30
CA SER A 72 6.06 0.94 6.31
C SER A 72 6.90 1.85 7.23
N ASN A 73 8.20 1.61 7.32
CA ASN A 73 9.12 2.44 8.11
C ASN A 73 9.54 3.72 7.36
N ASP A 74 9.46 3.71 6.04
CA ASP A 74 9.68 4.90 5.23
C ASP A 74 8.40 5.74 5.24
N LYS A 75 8.46 6.89 5.91
CA LYS A 75 7.37 7.88 5.97
C LYS A 75 7.69 9.13 5.15
N SER A 76 8.74 9.07 4.34
CA SER A 76 9.22 10.21 3.57
C SER A 76 8.25 10.58 2.44
N CYS A 77 8.21 11.86 2.10
CA CYS A 77 7.40 12.35 0.98
C CYS A 77 7.86 11.83 -0.38
N ASN A 78 9.12 11.40 -0.45
CA ASN A 78 9.75 10.80 -1.61
C ASN A 78 9.86 9.27 -1.48
N ARG A 79 9.03 8.64 -0.63
CA ARG A 79 9.03 7.18 -0.46
C ARG A 79 9.02 6.48 -1.80
N GLU A 80 10.02 5.64 -2.01
CA GLU A 80 10.10 4.77 -3.17
C GLU A 80 9.67 3.35 -2.81
N CYS A 81 8.79 2.78 -3.62
CA CYS A 81 8.46 1.37 -3.47
C CYS A 81 9.64 0.50 -3.90
N LYS A 82 9.87 -0.58 -3.16
CA LYS A 82 11.00 -1.50 -3.37
C LYS A 82 10.52 -2.78 -4.06
N PRO A 83 11.32 -3.39 -4.95
CA PRO A 83 10.96 -4.65 -5.56
C PRO A 83 11.21 -5.82 -4.59
N PHE A 84 10.44 -6.90 -4.73
CA PHE A 84 10.66 -8.18 -4.07
C PHE A 84 10.22 -9.34 -4.98
N THR A 85 10.71 -10.54 -4.70
CA THR A 85 10.31 -11.76 -5.41
C THR A 85 9.09 -12.38 -4.75
N TYR A 86 7.99 -12.45 -5.50
CA TYR A 86 6.74 -13.09 -5.10
C TYR A 86 6.57 -14.44 -5.80
N LYS A 87 6.06 -15.43 -5.07
CA LYS A 87 5.96 -16.84 -5.52
C LYS A 87 4.67 -17.20 -6.25
N GLY A 88 3.74 -16.25 -6.38
CA GLY A 88 2.54 -16.39 -7.21
C GLY A 88 1.24 -16.48 -6.42
N THR A 89 1.22 -17.14 -5.25
CA THR A 89 0.01 -17.27 -4.43
C THR A 89 0.26 -16.95 -2.96
N LYS A 90 -0.81 -16.78 -2.17
CA LYS A 90 -0.77 -16.60 -0.71
C LYS A 90 -0.03 -15.35 -0.21
N GLY A 91 0.12 -14.33 -1.05
CA GLY A 91 0.58 -13.00 -0.63
C GLY A 91 -0.51 -12.14 0.01
N ASN A 92 -0.14 -10.91 0.38
CA ASN A 92 -1.05 -9.90 0.93
C ASN A 92 -1.25 -8.71 -0.04
N GLN A 93 -1.90 -7.63 0.42
CA GLN A 93 -2.24 -6.48 -0.41
C GLN A 93 -1.07 -5.50 -0.62
N ASN A 94 0.02 -5.61 0.15
CA ASN A 94 1.26 -4.85 -0.09
C ASN A 94 2.10 -5.52 -1.18
N ASN A 95 1.47 -5.77 -2.33
CA ASN A 95 2.03 -6.50 -3.45
C ASN A 95 1.45 -5.92 -4.74
N PHE A 96 2.24 -5.07 -5.39
CA PHE A 96 1.84 -4.34 -6.57
C PHE A 96 2.59 -4.85 -7.80
N VAL A 97 1.89 -4.85 -8.95
CA VAL A 97 2.46 -5.33 -10.23
C VAL A 97 3.55 -4.39 -10.74
N SER A 98 3.39 -3.08 -10.54
CA SER A 98 4.36 -2.07 -10.97
C SER A 98 4.77 -1.13 -9.83
N LYS A 99 5.92 -0.46 -10.01
CA LYS A 99 6.41 0.54 -9.06
C LYS A 99 5.41 1.70 -8.95
N GLU A 100 4.87 2.12 -10.08
CA GLU A 100 3.95 3.25 -10.20
C GLU A 100 2.65 2.98 -9.44
N ALA A 101 2.06 1.78 -9.59
CA ALA A 101 0.84 1.42 -8.87
C ALA A 101 1.06 1.37 -7.35
N CYS A 102 2.23 0.89 -6.91
CA CYS A 102 2.60 0.93 -5.51
C CYS A 102 2.74 2.36 -5.01
N GLU A 103 3.45 3.21 -5.74
CA GLU A 103 3.71 4.59 -5.34
C GLU A 103 2.46 5.46 -5.37
N GLU A 104 1.56 5.26 -6.34
CA GLU A 104 0.25 5.91 -6.38
C GLU A 104 -0.59 5.53 -5.16
N LYS A 105 -0.59 4.24 -4.80
CA LYS A 105 -1.38 3.76 -3.66
C LYS A 105 -0.78 4.15 -2.31
N CYS A 106 0.55 4.19 -2.23
CA CYS A 106 1.27 4.20 -0.98
C CYS A 106 2.05 5.48 -0.70
N LYS A 107 2.34 6.38 -1.64
CA LYS A 107 3.09 7.59 -1.24
C LYS A 107 2.32 8.40 -0.19
N PRO A 108 2.96 8.82 0.92
CA PRO A 108 2.32 9.68 1.90
C PRO A 108 1.82 10.97 1.25
N GLU A 109 0.62 11.42 1.62
CA GLU A 109 0.12 12.72 1.18
C GLU A 109 0.94 13.84 1.82
N CYS A 110 1.92 14.33 1.08
CA CYS A 110 2.76 15.45 1.47
C CYS A 110 2.29 16.75 0.81
N THR A 111 1.00 17.05 0.96
CA THR A 111 0.43 18.30 0.48
C THR A 111 0.85 19.43 1.41
N ASN A 112 1.53 20.45 0.87
CA ASN A 112 1.76 21.68 1.63
C ASN A 112 0.41 22.38 1.80
N PRO A 113 -0.11 22.48 3.03
CA PRO A 113 -1.46 22.96 3.20
C PRO A 113 -1.50 24.51 3.17
N CYS A 114 -0.35 25.20 3.21
CA CYS A 114 -0.25 26.66 3.10
C CYS A 114 -0.32 27.19 1.66
N SER A 115 -0.52 26.34 0.64
CA SER A 115 -0.56 26.65 -0.82
C SER A 115 0.65 27.40 -1.39
N SER A 116 1.57 27.81 -0.54
CA SER A 116 2.75 28.61 -0.80
C SER A 116 3.82 28.27 0.24
N GLY A 117 5.09 28.42 -0.13
CA GLY A 117 6.22 27.98 0.67
C GLY A 117 6.55 26.49 0.50
N GLU A 118 7.64 26.08 1.12
CA GLU A 118 8.15 24.71 1.07
C GLU A 118 7.72 23.94 2.32
N LEU A 119 7.21 22.72 2.14
CA LEU A 119 6.82 21.84 3.24
C LEU A 119 8.04 21.59 4.14
N LEU A 120 7.88 21.78 5.44
CA LEU A 120 8.95 21.50 6.38
C LEU A 120 9.05 19.99 6.59
N LEU A 121 10.19 19.41 6.21
CA LEU A 121 10.47 17.99 6.40
C LEU A 121 11.41 17.78 7.59
N ASP A 122 11.34 16.60 8.20
CA ASP A 122 12.35 16.12 9.15
C ASP A 122 13.58 15.56 8.40
N PRO A 123 14.66 15.17 9.10
CA PRO A 123 15.84 14.59 8.46
C PRO A 123 15.57 13.27 7.71
N ALA A 124 14.46 12.59 8.00
CA ALA A 124 14.01 11.40 7.29
C ALA A 124 13.14 11.72 6.07
N GLY A 125 12.91 13.01 5.76
CA GLY A 125 12.12 13.45 4.62
C GLY A 125 10.59 13.35 4.85
N ALA A 126 10.15 13.09 6.09
CA ALA A 126 8.73 13.03 6.43
C ALA A 126 8.20 14.43 6.80
N PRO A 127 6.89 14.72 6.64
CA PRO A 127 6.31 15.98 7.07
C PRO A 127 6.55 16.23 8.55
N ARG A 128 7.22 17.34 8.86
CA ARG A 128 7.49 17.73 10.24
C ARG A 128 6.21 18.29 10.86
N THR A 129 5.75 17.62 11.92
CA THR A 129 4.69 18.16 12.78
C THR A 129 5.33 19.03 13.87
N CYS A 130 4.72 20.19 14.11
CA CYS A 130 5.09 21.08 15.19
C CYS A 130 3.98 21.14 16.22
N GLY A 131 4.36 21.33 17.47
CA GLY A 131 3.42 21.43 18.58
C GLY A 131 4.02 22.21 19.74
N PRO A 132 3.36 22.19 20.90
CA PRO A 132 3.81 22.93 22.09
C PRO A 132 5.23 22.56 22.53
N VAL A 133 5.63 21.30 22.34
CA VAL A 133 6.94 20.75 22.72
C VAL A 133 7.97 20.78 21.60
N SER A 134 7.54 20.95 20.35
CA SER A 134 8.40 21.04 19.16
C SER A 134 8.01 22.29 18.36
N PRO A 135 8.47 23.48 18.80
CA PRO A 135 8.14 24.72 18.13
C PRO A 135 8.60 24.68 16.68
N CYS A 136 7.78 25.21 15.80
CA CYS A 136 8.17 25.36 14.42
C CYS A 136 9.11 26.57 14.24
N PRO A 137 9.97 26.57 13.20
CA PRO A 137 10.78 27.71 12.84
C PRO A 137 9.91 28.92 12.47
N SER A 138 10.26 30.10 12.99
CA SER A 138 9.54 31.37 12.79
C SER A 138 9.48 31.85 11.33
N SER A 139 10.29 31.28 10.44
CA SER A 139 10.36 31.59 9.01
C SER A 139 9.46 30.74 8.11
N LYS A 140 8.69 29.79 8.67
CA LYS A 140 7.80 28.91 7.91
C LYS A 140 6.34 29.18 8.31
N PHE A 141 5.46 29.38 7.33
CA PHE A 141 4.03 29.59 7.58
C PHE A 141 3.40 28.31 8.17
N HIS A 142 2.66 28.45 9.27
CA HIS A 142 1.87 27.35 9.82
C HIS A 142 0.43 27.51 9.42
N ILE A 143 -0.21 26.40 9.08
CA ILE A 143 -1.64 26.32 9.36
C ILE A 143 -1.75 26.24 10.87
N ARG A 144 -2.25 27.30 11.49
CA ARG A 144 -2.91 27.14 12.79
C ARG A 144 -4.02 26.13 12.56
N ASN A 145 -3.84 24.91 13.06
CA ASN A 145 -4.95 23.98 13.14
C ASN A 145 -6.10 24.73 13.83
N LEU A 146 -7.22 24.88 13.12
CA LEU A 146 -8.45 25.49 13.62
C LEU A 146 -9.13 24.63 14.72
N TYR A 147 -8.41 23.65 15.26
CA TYR A 147 -8.86 22.81 16.37
C TYR A 147 -8.15 23.23 17.66
N ASN A 148 -8.47 24.46 18.10
CA ASN A 148 -8.50 24.75 19.53
C ASN A 148 -9.88 24.31 20.03
N PHE A 149 -9.91 23.32 20.93
CA PHE A 149 -10.81 23.35 22.07
C PHE A 149 -9.96 23.74 23.28
#